data_AF-A0AAE0YG19-F1
#
_entry.id   AF-A0AAE0YG19-F1
#
_cell.length_a   1.000
_cell.length_b   1.000
_cell.length_c   1.000
_cell.angle_alpha   90.00
_cell.angle_beta   90.00
_cell.angle_gamma   90.00
#
_symmetry.space_group_name_H-M   'P 1'
#
loop_
_entity.id
_entity.type
_entity.pdbx_description
1 polymer ?
#
loop_
_entity_poly.entity_id
_entity_poly.type
_entity_poly.pdbx_seq_one_letter_code
_entity_poly.pdbx_strand_id
1 'polypeptide(L)'
;MVAVFIRPEKEELIQENTVQPELKDRPHGQPVLFVFYQDGRRLTCRISKTAVLKRNKKISKGLDEYKSQIQTKFTNLYSAKPFSGGSFKLYNLYAKLEEFEPFLYDTTYKRLISALDIYLELFFHEDNQLYRASTIVMRYEDCAMLGVLTSVANCIARSIPHAMMICSDATACQKMAQMLGKESEEIIKQHSYLPYARAMNLVARSGYSVTINKSFHSYYMILLASLGNQRGKNGVHIPRRKRCFGWRQ
;
A
#
# COMPACT_ATOMS: atom_id res chain seq x y z
N MET A 1 20.47 3.02 7.15
CA MET A 1 19.77 4.23 6.69
C MET A 1 18.86 4.69 7.83
N VAL A 2 19.32 5.62 8.66
CA VAL A 2 18.56 6.15 9.80
C VAL A 2 18.03 7.52 9.38
N ALA A 3 16.71 7.65 9.26
CA ALA A 3 16.08 8.94 9.03
C ALA A 3 15.83 9.58 10.40
N VAL A 4 16.63 10.58 10.76
CA VAL A 4 16.38 11.43 11.93
C VAL A 4 15.56 12.62 11.45
N PHE A 5 14.33 12.75 11.95
CA PHE A 5 13.44 13.88 11.65
C PHE A 5 13.53 14.88 12.80
N ILE A 6 14.08 16.07 12.54
CA ILE A 6 14.09 17.19 13.48
C ILE A 6 12.85 18.07 13.18
N ARG A 7 12.04 18.35 14.21
CA ARG A 7 10.96 19.35 14.18
C ARG A 7 11.55 20.73 13.89
N PRO A 8 11.08 21.52 12.91
CA PRO A 8 11.36 22.94 12.89
C PRO A 8 10.41 23.63 13.88
N GLU A 9 10.94 24.03 15.03
CA GLU A 9 10.29 25.05 15.85
C GLU A 9 10.56 26.43 15.23
N LYS A 10 9.46 27.13 14.92
CA LYS A 10 9.32 28.55 14.59
C LYS A 10 9.80 29.00 13.21
N GLU A 11 8.83 29.60 12.50
CA GLU A 11 9.00 30.37 11.28
C GLU A 11 9.82 31.63 11.57
N GLU A 12 11.02 31.73 11.01
CA GLU A 12 11.64 33.02 10.74
C GLU A 12 11.90 33.13 9.24
N LEU A 13 11.39 34.23 8.66
CA LEU A 13 11.58 34.62 7.27
C LEU A 13 13.08 34.67 6.94
N ILE A 14 13.52 33.83 6.00
CA ILE A 14 14.81 34.05 5.32
C ILE A 14 14.49 34.43 3.88
N GLN A 15 14.82 35.68 3.55
CA GLN A 15 14.72 36.29 2.24
C GLN A 15 15.54 35.53 1.19
N GLU A 16 15.03 35.51 -0.04
CA GLU A 16 15.69 35.04 -1.25
C GLU A 16 17.07 35.70 -1.41
N ASN A 17 18.15 34.92 -1.33
CA ASN A 17 19.42 35.21 -2.00
C ASN A 17 20.29 33.95 -2.11
N THR A 18 20.34 33.42 -3.34
CA THR A 18 21.49 32.85 -4.03
C THR A 18 22.63 32.23 -3.20
N VAL A 19 22.64 30.89 -3.03
CA VAL A 19 23.87 30.07 -3.00
C VAL A 19 23.53 28.65 -3.48
N GLN A 20 24.06 28.23 -4.64
CA GLN A 20 24.20 26.80 -4.94
C GLN A 20 25.29 26.23 -4.02
N PRO A 21 25.08 25.13 -3.28
CA PRO A 21 26.20 24.50 -2.60
C PRO A 21 26.85 23.49 -3.55
N GLU A 22 28.09 23.80 -3.92
CA GLU A 22 29.01 22.88 -4.58
C GLU A 22 29.08 21.54 -3.83
N LEU A 23 28.84 20.44 -4.53
CA LEU A 23 29.20 19.10 -4.09
C LEU A 23 30.71 18.89 -4.26
N LYS A 24 31.51 19.42 -3.34
CA LYS A 24 32.87 18.92 -3.12
C LYS A 24 33.10 18.72 -1.63
N ASP A 25 33.57 17.52 -1.31
CA ASP A 25 34.08 17.06 -0.02
C ASP A 25 33.08 16.94 1.14
N ARG A 26 32.54 15.73 1.34
CA ARG A 26 32.08 15.28 2.67
C ARG A 26 32.46 13.83 2.96
N PRO A 27 32.88 13.52 4.21
CA PRO A 27 33.27 12.18 4.62
C PRO A 27 32.06 11.24 4.68
N HIS A 28 32.31 9.96 4.38
CA HIS A 28 31.32 8.89 4.40
C HIS A 28 30.63 8.77 5.77
N GLY A 29 29.30 8.95 5.84
CA GLY A 29 28.53 8.48 6.99
C GLY A 29 27.27 9.28 7.43
N GLN A 30 26.95 10.44 6.87
CA GLN A 30 25.77 11.20 7.33
C GLN A 30 24.49 10.97 6.47
N PRO A 31 23.29 10.95 7.10
CA PRO A 31 22.03 10.80 6.39
C PRO A 31 21.69 12.04 5.55
N VAL A 32 21.26 11.81 4.31
CA VAL A 32 20.84 12.86 3.38
C VAL A 32 19.49 13.42 3.83
N LEU A 33 19.47 14.69 4.23
CA LEU A 33 18.27 15.45 4.55
C LEU A 33 17.62 15.93 3.24
N PHE A 34 16.49 15.35 2.84
CA PHE A 34 15.70 15.87 1.73
C PHE A 34 14.74 16.95 2.24
N VAL A 35 15.13 18.22 2.10
CA VAL A 35 14.25 19.37 2.37
C VAL A 35 13.44 19.68 1.10
N PHE A 36 12.13 19.44 1.14
CA PHE A 36 11.21 19.65 0.02
C PHE A 36 10.41 20.95 0.17
N TYR A 37 11.00 22.14 -0.01
CA TYR A 37 10.32 23.38 0.42
C TYR A 37 9.47 24.13 -0.65
N GLN A 38 9.66 23.96 -1.96
CA GLN A 38 8.69 24.46 -2.96
C GLN A 38 8.57 23.58 -4.21
N ASP A 39 9.68 23.05 -4.73
CA ASP A 39 9.66 22.01 -5.77
C ASP A 39 9.11 20.66 -5.29
N GLY A 40 9.06 20.48 -3.96
CA GLY A 40 8.47 19.32 -3.30
C GLY A 40 7.03 19.05 -3.71
N ARG A 41 6.17 20.09 -3.75
CA ARG A 41 4.76 19.90 -4.11
C ARG A 41 4.60 19.44 -5.55
N ARG A 42 5.43 19.94 -6.47
CA ARG A 42 5.44 19.52 -7.88
C ARG A 42 5.89 18.07 -8.02
N LEU A 43 6.96 17.68 -7.31
CA LEU A 43 7.46 16.32 -7.32
C LEU A 43 6.46 15.33 -6.70
N THR A 44 5.91 15.66 -5.53
CA THR A 44 4.88 14.86 -4.85
C THR A 44 3.65 14.68 -5.74
N CYS A 45 3.21 15.74 -6.43
CA CYS A 45 2.11 15.66 -7.40
C CYS A 45 2.44 14.78 -8.62
N ARG A 46 3.67 14.79 -9.12
CA ARG A 46 4.10 13.89 -10.21
C ARG A 46 4.11 12.43 -9.74
N ILE A 47 4.69 12.16 -8.57
CA ILE A 47 4.75 10.81 -7.97
C ILE A 47 3.33 10.30 -7.67
N SER A 48 2.45 11.15 -7.17
CA SER A 48 1.07 10.77 -6.86
C SER A 48 0.27 10.45 -8.13
N LYS A 49 0.46 11.20 -9.22
CA LYS A 49 -0.15 10.93 -10.52
C LYS A 49 0.30 9.58 -11.09
N THR A 50 1.59 9.23 -10.98
CA THR A 50 2.08 7.91 -11.40
C THR A 50 1.57 6.80 -10.46
N ALA A 51 1.37 7.07 -9.17
CA ALA A 51 0.76 6.11 -8.24
C ALA A 51 -0.69 5.76 -8.64
N VAL A 52 -1.43 6.71 -9.22
CA VAL A 52 -2.77 6.45 -9.77
C VAL A 52 -2.72 5.42 -10.91
N LEU A 53 -1.71 5.44 -11.77
CA LEU A 53 -1.54 4.43 -12.83
C LEU A 53 -1.39 3.03 -12.22
N LYS A 54 -0.57 2.89 -11.17
CA LYS A 54 -0.41 1.62 -10.46
C LYS A 54 -1.73 1.14 -9.89
N ARG A 55 -2.53 2.02 -9.28
CA ARG A 55 -3.87 1.69 -8.79
C ARG A 55 -4.79 1.23 -9.92
N ASN A 56 -4.76 1.92 -11.05
CA ASN A 56 -5.60 1.62 -12.20
C ASN A 56 -5.24 0.26 -12.83
N LYS A 57 -3.96 -0.08 -12.92
CA LYS A 57 -3.48 -1.38 -13.42
C LYS A 57 -3.82 -2.55 -12.48
N LYS A 58 -3.88 -2.31 -11.17
CA LYS A 58 -4.28 -3.34 -10.18
C LYS A 58 -5.74 -3.79 -10.31
N ILE A 59 -6.59 -3.04 -11.01
CA ILE A 59 -7.99 -3.40 -11.21
C ILE A 59 -8.06 -4.52 -12.27
N SER A 60 -8.69 -5.63 -11.91
CA SER A 60 -8.85 -6.80 -12.77
C SER A 60 -9.59 -6.47 -14.07
N LYS A 61 -9.28 -7.24 -15.13
CA LYS A 61 -10.01 -7.21 -16.40
C LYS A 61 -11.48 -7.60 -16.17
N GLY A 62 -12.43 -6.86 -16.76
CA GLY A 62 -13.87 -7.06 -16.59
C GLY A 62 -14.56 -6.14 -15.57
N LEU A 63 -13.81 -5.22 -14.95
CA LEU A 63 -14.33 -4.18 -14.06
C LEU A 63 -14.21 -2.78 -14.69
N ASP A 64 -14.55 -2.67 -15.98
CA ASP A 64 -14.31 -1.45 -16.77
C ASP A 64 -15.12 -0.25 -16.26
N GLU A 65 -16.36 -0.49 -15.81
CA GLU A 65 -17.18 0.56 -15.20
C GLU A 65 -16.56 1.09 -13.90
N TYR A 66 -16.13 0.20 -13.01
CA TYR A 66 -15.45 0.58 -11.76
C TYR A 66 -14.12 1.30 -12.03
N LYS A 67 -13.38 0.84 -13.04
CA LYS A 67 -12.15 1.47 -13.51
C LYS A 67 -12.43 2.91 -13.98
N SER A 68 -13.48 3.11 -14.78
CA SER A 68 -13.93 4.44 -15.24
C SER A 68 -14.31 5.35 -14.06
N GLN A 69 -15.12 4.85 -13.11
CA GLN A 69 -15.49 5.62 -11.90
C GLN A 69 -14.26 6.07 -11.10
N ILE A 70 -13.25 5.20 -10.96
CA ILE A 70 -11.99 5.58 -10.31
C ILE A 70 -11.25 6.65 -11.11
N GLN A 71 -11.16 6.51 -12.42
CA GLN A 71 -10.51 7.50 -13.29
C GLN A 71 -11.19 8.87 -13.18
N THR A 72 -12.52 8.92 -13.15
CA THR A 72 -13.28 10.16 -12.97
C THR A 72 -13.00 10.77 -11.59
N LYS A 73 -13.02 9.97 -10.52
CA LYS A 73 -12.73 10.45 -9.16
C LYS A 73 -11.34 11.07 -9.05
N PHE A 74 -10.32 10.42 -9.60
CA PHE A 74 -8.97 10.97 -9.59
C PHE A 74 -8.84 12.17 -10.52
N THR A 75 -9.47 12.16 -11.69
CA THR A 75 -9.46 13.33 -12.58
C THR A 75 -10.02 14.55 -11.86
N ASN A 76 -11.16 14.41 -11.18
CA ASN A 76 -11.75 15.50 -10.39
C ASN A 76 -10.84 15.94 -9.23
N LEU A 77 -10.25 14.99 -8.51
CA LEU A 77 -9.31 15.28 -7.42
C LEU A 77 -8.10 16.10 -7.91
N TYR A 78 -7.51 15.71 -9.04
CA TYR A 78 -6.33 16.38 -9.60
C TYR A 78 -6.67 17.66 -10.38
N SER A 79 -7.94 17.93 -10.64
CA SER A 79 -8.42 19.19 -11.22
C SER A 79 -8.67 20.27 -10.16
N ALA A 80 -8.84 19.90 -8.89
CA ALA A 80 -9.05 20.83 -7.78
C ALA A 80 -7.72 21.35 -7.20
N LYS A 81 -7.75 22.47 -6.45
CA LYS A 81 -6.60 22.91 -5.65
C LYS A 81 -6.36 21.90 -4.50
N PRO A 82 -5.10 21.62 -4.13
CA PRO A 82 -3.85 22.23 -4.58
C PRO A 82 -3.24 21.64 -5.87
N PHE A 83 -3.92 20.69 -6.52
CA PHE A 83 -3.39 19.90 -7.65
C PHE A 83 -3.49 20.56 -9.03
N SER A 84 -4.32 21.58 -9.16
CA SER A 84 -4.63 22.26 -10.42
C SER A 84 -3.44 22.94 -11.10
N GLY A 85 -2.28 23.06 -10.42
CA GLY A 85 -1.07 23.74 -10.89
C GLY A 85 -0.13 22.94 -11.81
N GLY A 86 -0.57 21.81 -12.37
CA GLY A 86 0.28 20.95 -13.22
C GLY A 86 -0.13 20.95 -14.70
N SER A 87 0.85 21.06 -15.62
CA SER A 87 0.62 21.04 -17.08
C SER A 87 0.08 19.71 -17.61
N PHE A 88 0.33 18.60 -16.92
CA PHE A 88 -0.04 17.26 -17.40
C PHE A 88 -1.37 16.79 -16.79
N LYS A 89 -2.40 16.70 -17.65
CA LYS A 89 -3.73 16.20 -17.29
C LYS A 89 -3.72 14.68 -17.13
N LEU A 90 -4.50 14.16 -16.17
CA LEU A 90 -4.47 12.75 -15.79
C LEU A 90 -4.93 11.80 -16.91
N TYR A 91 -5.87 12.22 -17.75
CA TYR A 91 -6.34 11.40 -18.87
C TYR A 91 -5.24 11.09 -19.90
N ASN A 92 -4.32 12.02 -20.15
CA ASN A 92 -3.15 11.79 -21.01
C ASN A 92 -2.25 10.69 -20.43
N LEU A 93 -2.21 10.59 -19.11
CA LEU A 93 -1.41 9.59 -18.42
C LEU A 93 -2.04 8.19 -18.52
N TYR A 94 -3.37 8.10 -18.47
CA TYR A 94 -4.07 6.83 -18.69
C TYR A 94 -3.85 6.28 -20.10
N ALA A 95 -3.80 7.15 -21.12
CA ALA A 95 -3.50 6.75 -22.49
C ALA A 95 -2.12 6.11 -22.65
N LYS A 96 -1.17 6.46 -21.77
CA LYS A 96 0.21 5.95 -21.78
C LYS A 96 0.45 4.83 -20.76
N LEU A 97 -0.60 4.24 -20.19
CA LEU A 97 -0.46 3.26 -19.11
C LEU A 97 0.45 2.08 -19.48
N GLU A 98 0.39 1.61 -20.72
CA GLU A 98 1.21 0.50 -21.21
C GLU A 98 2.70 0.86 -21.27
N GLU A 99 3.04 2.09 -21.67
CA GLU A 99 4.43 2.59 -21.68
C GLU A 99 5.04 2.62 -20.27
N PHE A 100 4.23 2.98 -19.26
CA PHE A 100 4.69 3.06 -17.87
C PHE A 100 4.66 1.73 -17.13
N GLU A 101 4.09 0.66 -17.70
CA GLU A 101 3.88 -0.61 -16.99
C GLU A 101 5.14 -1.19 -16.34
N PRO A 102 6.31 -1.28 -17.02
CA PRO A 102 7.53 -1.79 -16.42
C PRO A 102 7.95 -0.99 -15.18
N PHE A 103 7.79 0.33 -15.23
CA PHE A 103 8.12 1.23 -14.13
C PHE A 103 7.21 1.02 -12.91
N LEU A 104 5.94 0.65 -13.11
CA LEU A 104 5.00 0.40 -12.00
C LEU A 104 5.37 -0.84 -11.16
N TYR A 105 6.15 -1.76 -11.73
CA TYR A 105 6.63 -2.97 -11.06
C TYR A 105 8.04 -2.81 -10.46
N ASP A 106 8.76 -1.74 -10.80
CA ASP A 106 10.09 -1.48 -10.28
C ASP A 106 10.11 -1.35 -8.74
N THR A 107 11.09 -1.97 -8.11
CA THR A 107 11.18 -2.03 -6.64
C THR A 107 11.52 -0.66 -6.05
N THR A 108 12.35 0.12 -6.72
CA THR A 108 12.74 1.47 -6.28
C THR A 108 11.54 2.41 -6.32
N TYR A 109 10.75 2.34 -7.38
CA TYR A 109 9.50 3.08 -7.48
C TYR A 109 8.50 2.72 -6.37
N LYS A 110 8.33 1.42 -6.06
CA LYS A 110 7.45 0.99 -4.94
C LYS A 110 7.93 1.51 -3.59
N ARG A 111 9.25 1.48 -3.34
CA ARG A 111 9.85 2.03 -2.13
C ARG A 111 9.59 3.53 -2.01
N LEU A 112 9.74 4.28 -3.09
CA LEU A 112 9.48 5.72 -3.12
C LEU A 112 8.02 6.05 -2.77
N ILE A 113 7.05 5.39 -3.41
CA ILE A 113 5.62 5.61 -3.11
C ILE A 113 5.29 5.20 -1.67
N SER A 114 5.87 4.10 -1.19
CA SER A 114 5.63 3.62 0.18
C SER A 114 6.19 4.60 1.20
N ALA A 115 7.39 5.15 0.96
CA ALA A 115 7.98 6.17 1.83
C ALA A 115 7.13 7.44 1.85
N LEU A 116 6.61 7.85 0.68
CA LEU A 116 5.67 8.97 0.59
C LEU A 116 4.37 8.68 1.37
N ASP A 117 3.79 7.49 1.25
CA ASP A 117 2.56 7.14 1.98
C ASP A 117 2.77 7.13 3.50
N ILE A 118 3.92 6.63 3.97
CA ILE A 118 4.31 6.68 5.39
C ILE A 118 4.46 8.13 5.85
N TYR A 119 5.16 8.96 5.07
CA TYR A 119 5.31 10.38 5.38
C TYR A 119 3.95 11.08 5.50
N LEU A 120 3.05 10.84 4.56
CA LEU A 120 1.71 11.43 4.57
C LEU A 120 0.80 10.88 5.69
N GLU A 121 1.04 9.66 6.18
CA GLU A 121 0.36 9.11 7.37
C GLU A 121 0.89 9.72 8.67
N LEU A 122 2.20 9.95 8.76
CA LEU A 122 2.84 10.51 9.95
C LEU A 122 2.62 12.02 10.09
N PHE A 123 2.75 12.76 8.99
CA PHE A 123 2.66 14.21 8.96
C PHE A 123 1.33 14.62 8.35
N PHE A 124 0.32 14.64 9.23
CA PHE A 124 -1.06 14.99 8.88
C PHE A 124 -1.16 16.50 8.58
N HIS A 125 -1.07 16.84 7.29
CA HIS A 125 -1.36 18.19 6.79
C HIS A 125 -2.57 18.13 5.86
N GLU A 126 -3.55 19.02 6.05
CA GLU A 126 -4.84 18.98 5.34
C GLU A 126 -4.67 18.95 3.81
N ASP A 127 -3.81 19.81 3.26
CA ASP A 127 -3.57 19.91 1.82
C ASP A 127 -2.89 18.66 1.22
N ASN A 128 -1.94 18.06 1.94
CA ASN A 128 -1.10 16.99 1.42
C ASN A 128 -1.73 15.60 1.59
N GLN A 129 -2.73 15.45 2.45
CA GLN A 129 -3.40 14.17 2.64
C GLN A 129 -4.13 13.68 1.41
N LEU A 130 -4.58 14.59 0.56
CA LEU A 130 -5.24 14.24 -0.69
C LEU A 130 -4.32 13.41 -1.62
N TYR A 131 -2.98 13.56 -1.50
CA TYR A 131 -2.02 12.70 -2.22
C TYR A 131 -2.17 11.22 -1.81
N ARG A 132 -2.61 10.94 -0.58
CA ARG A 132 -2.77 9.58 -0.06
C ARG A 132 -3.81 8.77 -0.80
N ALA A 133 -4.82 9.41 -1.38
CA ALA A 133 -5.80 8.71 -2.21
C ALA A 133 -5.12 7.87 -3.30
N SER A 134 -3.98 8.32 -3.82
CA SER A 134 -3.19 7.61 -4.82
C SER A 134 -2.20 6.59 -4.25
N THR A 135 -1.55 6.90 -3.12
CA THR A 135 -0.45 6.10 -2.55
C THR A 135 -0.92 4.99 -1.61
N ILE A 136 -2.14 5.10 -1.06
CA ILE A 136 -2.71 4.18 -0.06
C ILE A 136 -2.74 2.71 -0.52
N VAL A 137 -2.70 2.46 -1.83
CA VAL A 137 -2.67 1.10 -2.40
C VAL A 137 -1.34 0.37 -2.23
N MET A 138 -0.32 1.04 -1.67
CA MET A 138 0.91 0.41 -1.17
C MET A 138 0.72 -0.17 0.25
N ARG A 139 -0.18 0.43 1.05
CA ARG A 139 -0.42 0.01 2.42
C ARG A 139 -1.12 -1.35 2.42
N TYR A 140 -0.58 -2.28 3.21
CA TYR A 140 -0.99 -3.68 3.26
C TYR A 140 -0.94 -4.40 1.90
N GLU A 141 -0.05 -3.98 0.98
CA GLU A 141 0.23 -4.72 -0.26
C GLU A 141 0.68 -6.16 0.08
N ASP A 142 0.07 -7.15 -0.56
CA ASP A 142 0.21 -8.59 -0.25
C ASP A 142 -0.15 -9.03 1.19
N CYS A 143 -0.89 -8.22 1.96
CA CYS A 143 -1.36 -8.58 3.31
C CYS A 143 -2.88 -8.80 3.39
N ALA A 144 -3.50 -9.23 2.29
CA ALA A 144 -4.96 -9.34 2.18
C ALA A 144 -5.61 -10.25 3.23
N MET A 145 -4.89 -11.24 3.80
CA MET A 145 -5.43 -12.10 4.86
C MET A 145 -5.78 -11.34 6.14
N LEU A 146 -5.02 -10.29 6.49
CA LEU A 146 -5.35 -9.45 7.65
C LEU A 146 -6.72 -8.79 7.45
N GLY A 147 -6.96 -8.25 6.24
CA GLY A 147 -8.25 -7.66 5.90
C GLY A 147 -9.42 -8.67 5.92
N VAL A 148 -9.17 -9.93 5.57
CA VAL A 148 -10.19 -11.00 5.67
C VAL A 148 -10.50 -11.29 7.13
N LEU A 149 -9.49 -11.45 7.98
CA LEU A 149 -9.67 -11.65 9.42
C LEU A 149 -10.44 -10.51 10.08
N THR A 150 -10.10 -9.27 9.76
CA THR A 150 -10.86 -8.10 10.24
C THR A 150 -12.31 -8.12 9.77
N SER A 151 -12.57 -8.51 8.51
CA SER A 151 -13.94 -8.59 7.99
C SER A 151 -14.76 -9.65 8.73
N VAL A 152 -14.16 -10.80 9.03
CA VAL A 152 -14.81 -11.88 9.77
C VAL A 152 -15.07 -11.44 11.21
N ALA A 153 -14.06 -10.88 11.89
CA ALA A 153 -14.17 -10.35 13.24
C ALA A 153 -15.33 -9.34 13.37
N ASN A 154 -15.45 -8.44 12.39
CA ASN A 154 -16.55 -7.48 12.33
C ASN A 154 -17.91 -8.18 12.10
N CYS A 155 -18.00 -9.18 11.24
CA CYS A 155 -19.24 -9.92 10.98
C CYS A 155 -19.73 -10.71 12.21
N ILE A 156 -18.82 -11.28 13.00
CA ILE A 156 -19.17 -12.04 14.21
C ILE A 156 -19.29 -11.15 15.45
N ALA A 157 -19.04 -9.83 15.33
CA ALA A 157 -18.97 -8.87 16.43
C ALA A 157 -18.04 -9.31 17.58
N ARG A 158 -16.88 -9.90 17.24
CA ARG A 158 -15.87 -10.36 18.21
C ARG A 158 -14.47 -9.92 17.78
N SER A 159 -13.47 -10.16 18.64
CA SER A 159 -12.08 -9.83 18.36
C SER A 159 -11.44 -10.77 17.32
N ILE A 160 -10.33 -10.33 16.71
CA ILE A 160 -9.55 -11.12 15.74
C ILE A 160 -9.13 -12.49 16.28
N PRO A 161 -8.68 -12.63 17.55
CA PRO A 161 -8.42 -13.96 18.13
C PRO A 161 -9.63 -14.89 18.09
N HIS A 162 -10.84 -14.38 18.33
CA HIS A 162 -12.06 -15.18 18.22
C HIS A 162 -12.34 -15.60 16.78
N ALA A 163 -12.12 -14.71 15.81
CA ALA A 163 -12.24 -15.06 14.40
C ALA A 163 -11.32 -16.24 14.05
N MET A 164 -10.07 -16.26 14.56
CA MET A 164 -9.13 -17.35 14.34
C MET A 164 -9.57 -18.70 14.93
N MET A 165 -10.19 -18.69 16.11
CA MET A 165 -10.66 -19.91 16.79
C MET A 165 -11.78 -20.62 16.03
N ILE A 166 -12.53 -19.90 15.19
CA ILE A 166 -13.61 -20.47 14.37
C ILE A 166 -13.05 -21.35 13.24
N CYS A 167 -11.77 -21.22 12.88
CA CYS A 167 -11.19 -22.03 11.81
C CYS A 167 -11.01 -23.48 12.23
N SER A 168 -11.73 -24.39 11.58
CA SER A 168 -11.62 -25.83 11.81
C SER A 168 -10.34 -26.47 11.27
N ASP A 169 -9.57 -25.77 10.42
CA ASP A 169 -8.28 -26.26 9.92
C ASP A 169 -7.16 -25.92 10.91
N ALA A 170 -6.87 -26.87 11.80
CA ALA A 170 -5.83 -26.74 12.82
C ALA A 170 -4.46 -26.35 12.24
N THR A 171 -4.09 -26.90 11.08
CA THR A 171 -2.78 -26.63 10.45
C THR A 171 -2.68 -25.21 9.90
N ALA A 172 -3.78 -24.70 9.33
CA ALA A 172 -3.84 -23.34 8.82
C ALA A 172 -3.90 -22.32 9.97
N CYS A 173 -4.66 -22.63 11.03
CA CYS A 173 -4.75 -21.81 12.23
C CYS A 173 -3.39 -21.70 12.94
N GLN A 174 -2.68 -22.81 13.13
CA GLN A 174 -1.36 -22.82 13.76
C GLN A 174 -0.35 -21.95 12.99
N LYS A 175 -0.33 -22.03 11.66
CA LYS A 175 0.55 -21.19 10.82
C LYS A 175 0.25 -19.70 11.00
N MET A 176 -1.03 -19.31 10.90
CA MET A 176 -1.43 -17.92 11.10
C MET A 176 -1.14 -17.42 12.53
N ALA A 177 -1.36 -18.26 13.55
CA ALA A 177 -1.04 -17.95 14.94
C ALA A 177 0.45 -17.74 15.18
N GLN A 178 1.30 -18.60 14.62
CA GLN A 178 2.76 -18.42 14.69
C GLN A 178 3.21 -17.10 14.07
N MET A 179 2.56 -16.67 12.99
CA MET A 179 2.93 -15.45 12.27
C MET A 179 2.49 -14.20 13.03
N LEU A 180 1.25 -14.20 13.52
CA LEU A 180 0.74 -13.13 14.37
C LEU A 180 1.51 -13.04 15.69
N GLY A 181 2.00 -14.15 16.24
CA GLY A 181 2.83 -14.17 17.44
C GLY A 181 4.19 -13.49 17.22
N LYS A 182 4.89 -13.84 16.12
CA LYS A 182 6.22 -13.28 15.78
C LYS A 182 6.22 -11.77 15.54
N GLU A 183 5.13 -11.24 14.98
CA GLU A 183 5.03 -9.84 14.56
C GLU A 183 4.04 -9.04 15.42
N SER A 184 3.61 -9.59 16.55
CA SER A 184 2.56 -9.05 17.42
C SER A 184 2.80 -7.59 17.82
N GLU A 185 4.04 -7.23 18.17
CA GLU A 185 4.39 -5.87 18.57
C GLU A 185 4.25 -4.84 17.44
N GLU A 186 4.55 -5.23 16.20
CA GLU A 186 4.47 -4.33 15.04
C GLU A 186 3.06 -4.21 14.47
N ILE A 187 2.22 -5.23 14.65
CA ILE A 187 0.81 -5.20 14.22
C ILE A 187 0.02 -4.19 15.05
N ILE A 188 0.33 -4.09 16.34
CA ILE A 188 -0.36 -3.19 17.28
C ILE A 188 0.10 -1.74 17.09
N LYS A 189 1.35 -1.53 16.66
CA LYS A 189 1.90 -0.19 16.41
C LYS A 189 1.18 0.49 15.25
N GLN A 190 0.52 1.60 15.54
CA GLN A 190 -0.19 2.42 14.55
C GLN A 190 0.73 2.88 13.40
N HIS A 191 1.96 3.26 13.73
CA HIS A 191 2.97 3.74 12.78
C HIS A 191 4.11 2.73 12.61
N SER A 192 3.78 1.56 12.07
CA SER A 192 4.74 0.49 11.77
C SER A 192 5.15 0.45 10.30
N TYR A 193 6.31 -0.14 10.01
CA TYR A 193 6.71 -0.51 8.65
C TYR A 193 6.02 -1.77 8.14
N LEU A 194 5.43 -2.58 9.03
CA LEU A 194 4.74 -3.84 8.68
C LEU A 194 3.71 -3.71 7.55
N PRO A 195 2.84 -2.67 7.51
CA PRO A 195 1.91 -2.50 6.39
C PRO A 195 2.60 -2.30 5.03
N TYR A 196 3.86 -1.83 5.02
CA TYR A 196 4.62 -1.54 3.82
C TYR A 196 5.73 -2.55 3.55
N ALA A 197 5.89 -3.58 4.39
CA ALA A 197 7.01 -4.52 4.35
C ALA A 197 7.20 -5.14 2.96
N ARG A 198 6.10 -5.46 2.26
CA ARG A 198 6.16 -5.96 0.89
C ARG A 198 6.58 -4.91 -0.13
N ALA A 199 5.96 -3.73 -0.07
CA ALA A 199 6.15 -2.66 -1.05
C ALA A 199 7.54 -2.01 -0.93
N MET A 200 8.08 -1.96 0.28
CA MET A 200 9.47 -1.56 0.55
C MET A 200 10.49 -2.67 0.31
N ASN A 201 10.04 -3.89 0.00
CA ASN A 201 10.88 -5.05 -0.19
C ASN A 201 11.75 -5.36 1.05
N LEU A 202 11.16 -5.24 2.25
CA LEU A 202 11.74 -5.71 3.52
C LEU A 202 11.57 -7.23 3.66
N VAL A 203 10.48 -7.76 3.09
CA VAL A 203 10.20 -9.19 3.01
C VAL A 203 10.04 -9.60 1.54
N ALA A 204 10.67 -10.71 1.16
CA ALA A 204 10.54 -11.25 -0.20
C ALA A 204 9.10 -11.71 -0.49
N ARG A 205 8.43 -12.27 0.53
CA ARG A 205 7.05 -12.72 0.44
C ARG A 205 6.33 -12.42 1.74
N SER A 206 5.20 -11.72 1.65
CA SER A 206 4.39 -11.41 2.83
C SER A 206 3.78 -12.69 3.39
N GLY A 207 4.03 -12.92 4.67
CA GLY A 207 3.40 -13.99 5.40
C GLY A 207 1.87 -13.94 5.36
N TYR A 208 1.29 -12.75 5.34
CA TYR A 208 -0.17 -12.55 5.29
C TYR A 208 -0.74 -12.59 3.87
N SER A 209 0.04 -13.06 2.91
CA SER A 209 -0.44 -13.20 1.55
C SER A 209 -1.44 -14.36 1.45
N VAL A 210 -2.46 -14.12 0.64
CA VAL A 210 -3.48 -15.12 0.32
C VAL A 210 -2.85 -16.32 -0.41
N THR A 211 -1.79 -16.10 -1.19
CA THR A 211 -1.12 -17.17 -1.94
C THR A 211 -0.38 -18.16 -1.04
N ILE A 212 0.06 -17.75 0.16
CA ILE A 212 0.61 -18.63 1.19
C ILE A 212 -0.53 -19.32 1.94
N ASN A 213 -1.55 -18.55 2.34
CA ASN A 213 -2.62 -19.02 3.23
C ASN A 213 -3.91 -19.41 2.50
N LYS A 214 -3.80 -20.19 1.41
CA LYS A 214 -4.93 -20.52 0.53
C LYS A 214 -6.08 -21.22 1.24
N SER A 215 -5.77 -22.20 2.09
CA SER A 215 -6.77 -22.98 2.84
C SER A 215 -7.58 -22.07 3.76
N PHE A 216 -6.88 -21.23 4.52
CA PHE A 216 -7.46 -20.28 5.46
C PHE A 216 -8.33 -19.25 4.71
N HIS A 217 -7.81 -18.70 3.61
CA HIS A 217 -8.56 -17.78 2.76
C HIS A 217 -9.88 -18.37 2.26
N SER A 218 -9.84 -19.55 1.64
CA SER A 218 -11.04 -20.18 1.10
C SER A 218 -12.07 -20.47 2.18
N TYR A 219 -11.64 -20.91 3.36
CA TYR A 219 -12.52 -21.13 4.51
C TYR A 219 -13.29 -19.86 4.91
N TYR A 220 -12.59 -18.74 5.12
CA TYR A 220 -13.24 -17.50 5.51
C TYR A 220 -14.06 -16.85 4.41
N MET A 221 -13.68 -16.99 3.14
CA MET A 221 -14.51 -16.50 2.04
C MET A 221 -15.85 -17.21 1.99
N ILE A 222 -15.85 -18.53 2.18
CA ILE A 222 -17.08 -19.32 2.29
C ILE A 222 -17.89 -18.88 3.51
N LEU A 223 -17.26 -18.76 4.69
CA LEU A 223 -17.94 -18.30 5.90
C LEU A 223 -18.57 -16.91 5.72
N LEU A 224 -17.82 -15.95 5.16
CA LEU A 224 -18.33 -14.61 4.86
C LEU A 224 -19.50 -14.65 3.87
N ALA A 225 -19.43 -15.50 2.84
CA ALA A 225 -20.51 -15.67 1.88
C ALA A 225 -21.77 -16.26 2.54
N SER A 226 -21.61 -17.24 3.42
CA SER A 226 -22.70 -17.84 4.22
C SER A 226 -23.34 -16.84 5.17
N LEU A 227 -22.57 -15.90 5.71
CA LEU A 227 -23.07 -14.78 6.51
C LEU A 227 -23.66 -13.63 5.67
N GLY A 228 -23.80 -13.82 4.35
CA GLY A 228 -24.38 -12.82 3.45
C GLY A 228 -23.45 -11.66 3.08
N ASN A 229 -22.19 -11.68 3.53
CA ASN A 229 -21.24 -10.60 3.28
C ASN A 229 -20.82 -10.55 1.79
N GLN A 230 -20.93 -9.38 1.16
CA GLN A 230 -20.62 -9.18 -0.26
C GLN A 230 -19.15 -9.47 -0.60
N ARG A 231 -18.22 -9.21 0.32
CA ARG A 231 -16.80 -9.52 0.14
C ARG A 231 -16.56 -11.02 0.01
N GLY A 232 -17.29 -11.83 0.77
CA GLY A 232 -17.23 -13.30 0.69
C GLY A 232 -17.80 -13.81 -0.64
N LYS A 233 -18.97 -13.29 -1.03
CA LYS A 233 -19.65 -13.66 -2.29
C LYS A 233 -18.80 -13.38 -3.53
N ASN A 234 -18.10 -12.26 -3.54
CA ASN A 234 -17.23 -11.84 -4.65
C ASN A 234 -15.76 -12.26 -4.46
N GLY A 235 -15.47 -13.08 -3.45
CA GLY A 235 -14.12 -13.52 -3.14
C GLY A 235 -13.57 -14.48 -4.20
N VAL A 236 -12.31 -14.28 -4.60
CA VAL A 236 -11.65 -15.17 -5.57
C VAL A 236 -11.41 -16.53 -4.92
N HIS A 237 -12.00 -17.59 -5.49
CA HIS A 237 -11.65 -18.95 -5.11
C HIS A 237 -10.24 -19.29 -5.61
N ILE A 238 -9.40 -19.79 -4.70
CA ILE A 238 -8.03 -20.16 -5.05
C ILE A 238 -7.92 -21.68 -5.01
N PRO A 239 -7.77 -22.34 -6.17
CA PRO A 239 -7.68 -23.77 -6.20
C PRO A 239 -6.43 -24.23 -5.43
N ARG A 240 -6.61 -25.26 -4.60
CA ARG A 240 -5.48 -26.01 -4.06
C ARG A 240 -4.76 -26.66 -5.24
N ARG A 241 -3.42 -26.60 -5.25
CA ARG A 241 -2.65 -27.41 -6.22
C ARG A 241 -3.06 -28.86 -6.01
N LYS A 242 -3.57 -29.53 -7.06
CA LYS A 242 -3.75 -30.98 -7.03
C LYS A 242 -2.39 -31.55 -6.67
N ARG A 243 -2.30 -32.28 -5.55
CA ARG A 243 -1.15 -33.19 -5.36
C ARG A 243 -1.27 -34.15 -6.53
N CYS A 244 -0.37 -34.07 -7.50
CA CYS A 244 -0.19 -35.15 -8.44
C CYS A 244 0.20 -36.35 -7.56
N PHE A 245 -0.77 -37.20 -7.25
CA PHE A 245 -0.50 -38.53 -6.73
C PHE A 245 0.22 -39.24 -7.87
N GLY A 246 1.54 -39.14 -7.88
CA GLY A 246 2.37 -40.03 -8.64
C GLY A 246 2.15 -41.40 -8.04
N TRP A 247 1.29 -42.19 -8.68
CA TRP A 247 1.29 -43.63 -8.51
C TRP A 247 2.68 -44.10 -8.95
N ARG A 248 3.57 -44.35 -7.98
CA ARG A 248 4.70 -45.24 -8.25
C ARG A 248 4.08 -46.62 -8.40
N GLN A 249 3.99 -47.06 -9.65
CA GLN A 249 3.86 -48.49 -9.98
C GLN A 249 5.18 -49.18 -9.67
#